data_AF-M1QGM9-F1
#
_entry.id   AF-M1QGM9-F1
#
_cell.length_a   1.000
_cell.length_b   1.000
_cell.length_c   1.000
_cell.angle_alpha   90.00
_cell.angle_beta   90.00
_cell.angle_gamma   90.00
#
_symmetry.space_group_name_H-M   'P 1'
#
loop_
_entity.id
_entity.type
_entity.pdbx_description
1 polymer ?
#
loop_
_entity_poly.entity_id
_entity_poly.type
_entity_poly.pdbx_seq_one_letter_code
_entity_poly.pdbx_strand_id
1 'polypeptide(L)' 'METGEVDAGFVFITDAESGQKDLYEIAFTVPVNESITYPIAVINESANKEGAQEFVDFVTGIRGQEILAEYGFKSA' A
#
# COMPACT_ATOMS: atom_id res chain seq x y z
N MET A 1 -6.43 17.71 -0.99
CA MET A 1 -5.35 18.53 -0.42
C MET A 1 -4.64 19.32 -1.52
N GLU A 2 -4.17 18.68 -2.59
CA GLU A 2 -3.47 19.37 -3.70
C GLU A 2 -4.28 20.47 -4.43
N THR A 3 -5.61 20.47 -4.33
CA THR A 3 -6.48 21.54 -4.88
C THR A 3 -6.67 22.74 -3.94
N GLY A 4 -6.17 22.68 -2.70
CA GLY A 4 -6.29 23.75 -1.70
C GLY A 4 -7.67 23.92 -1.07
N GLU A 5 -8.60 22.99 -1.29
CA GLU A 5 -9.99 23.09 -0.80
C GLU A 5 -10.16 22.75 0.69
N VAL A 6 -9.15 22.13 1.32
CA VAL A 6 -9.20 21.67 2.72
C VAL A 6 -7.89 21.98 3.43
N ASP A 7 -7.96 22.39 4.71
CA ASP A 7 -6.79 22.71 5.53
C ASP A 7 -6.00 21.47 5.98
N ALA A 8 -6.66 20.30 6.12
CA ALA A 8 -6.04 19.02 6.45
C ALA A 8 -6.90 17.83 6.02
N GLY A 9 -6.30 16.66 5.82
CA GLY A 9 -7.00 15.41 5.55
C GLY A 9 -6.21 14.19 6.01
N PHE A 10 -6.92 13.08 6.24
CA PHE A 10 -6.28 11.79 6.54
C PHE A 10 -6.03 11.04 5.24
N VAL A 11 -4.80 10.56 5.06
CA VAL A 11 -4.36 9.77 3.90
C VAL A 11 -3.53 8.59 4.39
N PHE A 12 -3.41 7.56 3.55
CA PHE A 12 -2.45 6.49 3.82
C PHE A 12 -1.03 6.99 3.55
N ILE A 13 -0.04 6.42 4.26
CA ILE A 13 1.35 6.83 4.13
C ILE A 13 1.88 6.63 2.70
N THR A 14 1.37 5.63 1.99
CA THR A 14 1.68 5.35 0.58
C THR A 14 1.29 6.53 -0.33
N ASP A 15 0.13 7.17 -0.06
CA ASP A 15 -0.33 8.35 -0.81
C ASP A 15 0.50 9.58 -0.44
N ALA A 16 0.85 9.72 0.84
CA ALA A 16 1.71 10.80 1.32
C ALA A 16 3.14 10.68 0.78
N GLU A 17 3.66 9.46 0.59
CA GLU A 17 5.01 9.23 0.05
C GLU A 17 5.08 9.30 -1.48
N SER A 18 4.00 8.96 -2.18
CA SER A 18 3.94 9.00 -3.64
C SER A 18 3.49 10.35 -4.22
N GLY A 19 2.85 11.20 -3.41
CA GLY A 19 2.40 12.53 -3.81
C GLY A 19 3.49 13.62 -3.84
N GLN A 20 3.08 14.84 -4.17
CA GLN A 20 3.96 16.01 -4.22
C GLN A 20 4.33 16.49 -2.81
N LYS A 21 5.39 15.92 -2.22
CA LYS A 21 5.87 16.22 -0.86
C LYS A 21 6.14 17.70 -0.58
N ASP A 22 6.33 18.52 -1.60
CA ASP A 22 6.54 19.98 -1.46
C ASP A 22 5.23 20.75 -1.19
N LEU A 23 4.07 20.11 -1.34
CA LEU A 23 2.75 20.76 -1.21
C LEU A 23 2.06 20.51 0.15
N TYR A 24 2.60 19.63 0.99
CA TYR A 24 2.01 19.30 2.28
C TYR A 24 3.04 18.75 3.26
N GLU A 25 2.75 18.87 4.56
CA GLU A 25 3.56 18.28 5.64
C GLU A 25 2.75 17.24 6.42
N ILE A 26 3.41 16.21 6.92
CA ILE A 26 2.78 15.21 7.80
C ILE A 26 2.74 15.80 9.22
N ALA A 27 1.59 16.35 9.60
CA ALA A 27 1.38 16.95 10.92
C ALA A 27 1.23 15.92 12.05
N PHE A 28 0.70 14.73 11.75
CA PHE A 28 0.38 13.71 12.75
C PHE A 28 0.29 12.30 12.13
N THR A 29 0.84 11.29 12.83
CA THR A 29 0.60 9.88 12.51
C THR A 29 -0.49 9.35 13.41
N VAL A 30 -1.61 8.92 12.81
CA VAL A 30 -2.74 8.38 13.57
C VAL A 30 -2.35 7.04 14.20
N PRO A 31 -2.49 6.86 15.53
CA PRO A 31 -2.29 5.57 16.16
C PRO A 31 -3.39 4.61 15.69
N VAL A 32 -2.98 3.50 15.09
CA VAL A 32 -3.86 2.40 14.72
C VAL A 32 -3.70 1.26 15.72
N ASN A 33 -4.82 0.79 16.27
CA ASN A 33 -4.83 -0.32 17.24
C ASN A 33 -4.72 -1.68 16.54
N GLU A 34 -5.00 -1.74 15.24
CA GLU A 34 -4.93 -2.93 14.40
C GLU A 34 -4.07 -2.66 13.18
N SER A 35 -3.29 -3.66 12.76
CA SER A 35 -2.52 -3.58 11.53
C SER A 35 -3.44 -3.50 10.33
N ILE A 36 -3.15 -2.56 9.42
CA ILE A 36 -3.86 -2.46 8.13
C ILE A 36 -3.31 -3.56 7.22
N THR A 37 -4.07 -4.64 7.03
CA THR A 37 -3.67 -5.81 6.25
C THR A 37 -4.29 -5.81 4.86
N TYR A 38 -3.48 -6.12 3.84
CA TYR A 38 -3.90 -6.25 2.44
C TYR A 38 -3.76 -7.71 1.99
N PRO A 39 -4.81 -8.56 2.13
CA PRO A 39 -4.73 -9.97 1.77
C PRO A 39 -4.70 -10.15 0.24
N ILE A 40 -3.97 -11.17 -0.20
CA ILE A 40 -3.94 -11.62 -1.60
C ILE A 40 -4.24 -13.12 -1.66
N ALA A 41 -5.04 -13.54 -2.64
CA ALA A 41 -5.43 -14.95 -2.80
C ALA A 41 -5.75 -15.28 -4.27
N VAL A 42 -5.58 -16.56 -4.62
CA VAL A 42 -5.98 -17.10 -5.93
C VAL A 42 -7.49 -17.36 -5.94
N ILE A 43 -8.19 -16.90 -6.99
CA ILE A 43 -9.62 -17.17 -7.18
C ILE A 43 -9.82 -18.64 -7.55
N ASN A 44 -10.70 -19.34 -6.83
CA ASN A 44 -10.99 -20.77 -7.05
C ASN A 44 -11.45 -21.11 -8.47
N GLU A 45 -12.13 -20.19 -9.15
CA GLU A 45 -12.63 -20.34 -10.52
C GLU A 45 -11.69 -19.74 -11.58
N SER A 46 -10.46 -19.34 -11.21
CA SER A 46 -9.51 -18.75 -12.17
C SER A 46 -9.27 -19.69 -13.35
N ALA A 47 -9.38 -19.14 -14.57
CA ALA A 47 -9.03 -19.83 -15.81
C ALA A 47 -7.52 -20.12 -15.92
N ASN A 48 -6.69 -19.37 -15.19
CA ASN A 48 -5.24 -19.58 -15.09
C ASN A 48 -4.82 -19.58 -13.62
N LYS A 49 -4.91 -20.74 -12.96
CA LYS A 49 -4.53 -20.90 -11.55
C LYS A 49 -3.03 -20.86 -11.34
N GLU A 50 -2.26 -21.38 -12.29
CA GLU A 50 -0.80 -21.46 -12.20
C GLU A 50 -0.19 -20.05 -12.23
N GLY A 51 -0.52 -19.24 -13.23
CA GLY A 51 -0.04 -17.85 -13.29
C GLY A 51 -0.55 -16.98 -12.13
N ALA A 52 -1.76 -17.25 -11.62
CA ALA A 52 -2.26 -16.57 -10.43
C ALA A 52 -1.43 -16.92 -9.18
N GLN A 53 -1.05 -18.20 -9.02
CA GLN A 53 -0.19 -18.62 -7.92
C GLN A 53 1.22 -18.03 -8.06
N GLU A 54 1.80 -18.04 -9.26
CA GLU A 54 3.11 -17.41 -9.52
C GLU A 54 3.11 -15.92 -9.14
N PHE A 55 2.02 -15.21 -9.43
CA PHE A 55 1.87 -13.81 -9.03
C PHE A 55 1.79 -13.64 -7.51
N VAL A 56 1.03 -14.50 -6.81
CA VAL A 56 0.96 -14.49 -5.34
C VAL A 56 2.35 -14.76 -4.75
N ASP A 57 3.08 -15.74 -5.26
CA ASP A 57 4.42 -16.09 -4.81
C ASP A 57 5.41 -14.95 -5.07
N PHE A 58 5.29 -14.25 -6.20
CA PHE A 58 6.09 -13.06 -6.49
C PHE A 58 5.83 -11.92 -5.52
N VAL A 59 4.56 -11.59 -5.26
CA VAL A 59 4.15 -10.49 -4.36
C VAL A 59 4.56 -10.78 -2.91
N THR A 60 4.46 -12.04 -2.47
CA THR A 60 4.80 -12.47 -1.10
C THR A 60 6.28 -12.82 -0.92
N GLY A 61 7.02 -13.01 -2.02
CA GLY A 61 8.46 -13.26 -2.00
C GLY A 61 9.29 -12.02 -1.70
N ILE A 62 10.61 -12.23 -1.52
CA ILE A 62 11.57 -11.18 -1.13
C ILE A 62 11.46 -9.96 -2.03
N ARG A 63 11.49 -10.16 -3.36
CA ARG A 63 11.48 -9.05 -4.32
C ARG A 63 10.17 -8.25 -4.29
N GLY A 64 9.03 -8.92 -4.15
CA GLY A 64 7.74 -8.25 -4.05
C GLY A 64 7.63 -7.41 -2.77
N GLN A 65 8.10 -7.95 -1.65
CA GLN A 65 8.12 -7.24 -0.38
C GLN A 65 9.08 -6.03 -0.38
N GLU A 66 10.25 -6.12 -1.04
CA GLU A 66 11.15 -4.97 -1.22
C GLU A 66 10.48 -3.83 -2.00
N ILE A 67 9.79 -4.15 -3.09
CA ILE A 67 9.07 -3.14 -3.89
C ILE A 67 7.96 -2.52 -3.06
N LEU A 68 7.16 -3.33 -2.36
CA LEU A 68 6.09 -2.82 -1.49
C LEU A 68 6.65 -1.89 -0.39
N ALA A 69 7.77 -2.24 0.21
CA ALA A 69 8.44 -1.41 1.22
C ALA A 69 8.92 -0.06 0.65
N GLU A 70 9.42 -0.02 -0.58
CA GLU A 70 9.82 1.23 -1.26
C GLU A 70 8.65 2.22 -1.42
N TYR A 71 7.42 1.71 -1.54
CA TYR A 71 6.20 2.51 -1.64
C TYR A 71 5.48 2.72 -0.30
N GLY A 72 6.13 2.38 0.83
CA GLY A 72 5.59 2.65 2.16
C GLY A 72 4.66 1.58 2.73
N PHE A 73 4.51 0.43 2.05
CA PHE A 73 3.80 -0.71 2.63
C PHE A 73 4.69 -1.41 3.67
N LYS A 74 4.06 -1.84 4.76
CA LYS A 74 4.73 -2.68 5.77
C LYS A 74 4.48 -4.14 5.44
N SER A 75 5.50 -4.96 5.57
CA SER A 75 5.36 -6.42 5.50
C SER A 75 4.38 -6.89 6.56
N ALA A 76 3.53 -7.86 6.19
CA ALA A 76 2.61 -8.50 7.11
C ALA A 76 3.33 -9.29 8.21
#